data_AF-A0A847VH37-F1
#
_entry.id   AF-A0A847VH37-F1
#
_cell.length_a   1.000
_cell.length_b   1.000
_cell.length_c   1.000
_cell.angle_alpha   90.00
_cell.angle_beta   90.00
_cell.angle_gamma   90.00
#
_symmetry.space_group_name_H-M   'P 1'
#
loop_
_entity.id
_entity.type
_entity.pdbx_description
1 polymer ?
#
loop_
_entity_poly.entity_id
_entity_poly.type
_entity_poly.pdbx_seq_one_letter_code
_entity_poly.pdbx_strand_id
1 'polypeptide(L)' 'MNELRIHLGCPHCGATNRVPAARIDDGPVCGRCAQPLPQDRPLELGDADFDAVVAATARPVLVDF' A
#
# COMPACT_ATOMS: atom_id res chain seq x y z
N MET A 1 -16.47 19.57 4.75
CA MET A 1 -16.76 18.18 4.38
C MET A 1 -15.48 17.39 4.59
N ASN A 2 -15.40 16.54 5.63
CA ASN A 2 -14.18 15.82 5.95
C ASN A 2 -14.10 14.59 5.05
N GLU A 3 -13.14 14.55 4.14
CA GLU A 3 -12.94 13.43 3.23
C GLU A 3 -12.13 12.34 3.93
N LEU A 4 -12.63 11.10 3.92
CA LEU A 4 -11.92 9.95 4.49
C LEU A 4 -10.62 9.71 3.71
N ARG A 5 -9.50 9.57 4.42
CA ARG A 5 -8.18 9.31 3.82
C ARG A 5 -7.64 7.95 4.25
N ILE A 6 -7.06 7.25 3.29
CA ILE A 6 -6.41 5.95 3.48
C ILE A 6 -4.90 6.17 3.34
N HIS A 7 -4.13 5.47 4.18
CA HIS A 7 -2.68 5.44 4.07
C HIS A 7 -2.28 4.10 3.46
N LEU A 8 -1.56 4.14 2.33
CA LEU A 8 -1.09 2.96 1.60
C LEU A 8 0.44 2.92 1.58
N GLY A 9 1.03 1.79 1.97
CA GLY A 9 2.45 1.53 1.74
C GLY A 9 2.71 1.26 0.26
N CYS A 10 3.75 1.87 -0.31
CA CYS A 10 4.23 1.55 -1.65
C CYS A 10 5.20 0.37 -1.57
N PRO A 11 4.89 -0.79 -2.18
CA PRO A 11 5.78 -1.95 -2.13
C PRO A 11 7.08 -1.75 -2.94
N HIS A 12 7.06 -0.85 -3.92
CA HIS A 12 8.23 -0.61 -4.77
C HIS A 12 9.34 0.21 -4.10
N CYS A 13 8.99 1.08 -3.15
CA CYS A 13 9.96 2.02 -2.56
C CYS A 13 9.78 2.31 -1.06
N GLY A 14 8.83 1.64 -0.40
CA GLY A 14 8.54 1.78 1.03
C GLY A 14 7.83 3.08 1.43
N ALA A 15 7.51 3.98 0.49
CA ALA A 15 6.85 5.25 0.83
C ALA A 15 5.40 5.04 1.28
N THR A 16 4.97 5.73 2.34
CA THR A 16 3.54 5.82 2.69
C THR A 16 2.86 6.91 1.88
N ASN A 17 1.77 6.56 1.19
CA ASN A 17 0.97 7.44 0.34
C ASN A 17 -0.38 7.72 1.00
N ARG A 18 -0.86 8.96 0.85
CA ARG A 18 -2.18 9.40 1.31
C ARG A 18 -3.13 9.45 0.14
N VAL A 19 -4.14 8.59 0.14
CA VAL A 19 -5.13 8.49 -0.94
C VAL A 19 -6.51 8.84 -0.39
N PRO A 20 -7.27 9.75 -1.03
CA PRO A 20 -8.67 9.95 -0.67
C PRO A 20 -9.46 8.66 -0.90
N ALA A 21 -10.26 8.23 0.08
CA ALA A 21 -10.98 6.96 0.01
C ALA A 21 -11.92 6.89 -1.21
N ALA A 22 -12.49 8.03 -1.62
CA ALA A 22 -13.35 8.14 -2.79
C ALA A 22 -12.62 7.91 -4.13
N ARG A 23 -11.28 7.88 -4.12
CA ARG A 23 -10.41 7.77 -5.30
C ARG A 23 -9.48 6.57 -5.25
N ILE A 24 -9.78 5.60 -4.37
CA ILE A 24 -8.94 4.42 -4.18
C ILE A 24 -8.93 3.54 -5.44
N ASP A 25 -10.06 3.48 -6.14
CA ASP A 25 -10.24 2.69 -7.37
C ASP A 25 -9.81 3.45 -8.65
N ASP A 26 -9.37 4.71 -8.55
CA ASP A 26 -8.93 5.55 -9.68
C ASP A 26 -7.52 5.18 -10.20
N GLY A 27 -6.93 4.07 -9.75
CA GLY A 27 -5.56 3.69 -10.07
C GLY A 27 -4.51 4.67 -9.54
N PRO A 28 -4.44 4.90 -8.21
CA PRO A 28 -3.48 5.85 -7.64
C PRO A 28 -2.04 5.39 -7.84
N VAL A 29 -1.14 6.36 -8.08
CA VAL A 29 0.31 6.13 -8.20
C VAL A 29 1.06 6.62 -6.97
N CYS A 30 2.22 6.02 -6.71
CA CYS A 30 3.10 6.45 -5.64
C CYS A 30 3.65 7.86 -5.92
N GLY A 31 3.46 8.79 -4.98
CA GLY A 31 3.99 10.15 -5.10
C GLY A 31 5.51 10.25 -5.06
N ARG A 32 6.23 9.15 -4.74
CA ARG A 32 7.70 9.10 -4.68
C ARG A 32 8.33 8.46 -5.93
N CYS A 33 7.88 7.26 -6.33
CA CYS A 33 8.49 6.51 -7.43
C CYS A 33 7.63 6.44 -8.71
N ALA A 34 6.44 7.04 -8.70
CA ALA A 34 5.47 7.04 -9.79
C ALA A 34 4.96 5.65 -10.23
N GLN A 35 5.32 4.57 -9.54
CA GLN A 35 4.76 3.25 -9.80
C GLN A 35 3.30 3.16 -9.31
N PRO A 36 2.44 2.34 -9.95
CA PRO A 36 1.09 2.08 -9.46
C PRO A 36 1.10 1.60 -8.01
N LEU A 37 0.16 2.08 -7.20
CA LEU A 37 -0.09 1.50 -5.88
C LEU A 37 -1.03 0.31 -6.07
N PRO A 38 -0.62 -0.94 -5.77
CA PRO A 38 -1.48 -2.09 -5.98
C PRO A 38 -2.76 -1.97 -5.12
N GLN A 39 -3.92 -2.12 -5.78
CA GLN A 39 -5.26 -2.06 -5.17
C GLN A 39 -6.03 -3.38 -5.33
N ASP A 40 -5.66 -4.15 -6.34
CA ASP A 40 -6.45 -5.21 -6.96
C ASP A 40 -5.89 -6.62 -6.71
N ARG A 41 -4.68 -6.71 -6.14
CA ARG A 41 -3.99 -7.97 -5.91
C ARG A 41 -3.17 -7.96 -4.63
N PRO A 42 -3.08 -9.11 -3.93
CA PRO A 42 -2.11 -9.30 -2.86
C PRO A 42 -0.69 -8.97 -3.34
N LEU A 43 0.14 -8.52 -2.40
CA LEU A 43 1.57 -8.39 -2.64
C LEU A 43 2.21 -9.76 -2.45
N GLU A 44 2.78 -10.31 -3.51
CA GLU A 44 3.64 -11.49 -3.41
C GLU A 44 4.90 -11.13 -2.62
N LEU A 45 5.13 -11.84 -1.54
CA LEU A 45 6.27 -11.68 -0.64
C LEU A 45 6.94 -13.04 -0.44
N GLY A 46 8.25 -13.00 -0.19
CA GLY A 46 9.04 -14.18 0.18
C GLY A 46 9.83 -13.94 1.46
N ASP A 47 10.67 -14.92 1.81
CA ASP A 47 11.48 -14.89 3.03
C ASP A 47 12.38 -13.64 3.15
N ALA A 48 12.75 -13.05 2.01
CA ALA A 48 13.65 -11.89 1.97
C ALA A 48 12.97 -10.57 2.35
N ASP A 49 11.65 -10.43 2.20
CA ASP A 49 10.94 -9.15 2.32
C ASP A 49 9.71 -9.17 3.24
N PHE A 50 9.21 -10.35 3.60
CA PHE A 50 8.03 -10.50 4.47
C PHE A 50 8.14 -9.71 5.78
N ASP A 51 9.20 -9.93 6.56
CA ASP A 51 9.36 -9.31 7.89
C ASP A 51 9.43 -7.78 7.81
N ALA A 52 10.16 -7.26 6.82
CA ALA A 52 10.30 -5.81 6.62
C ALA A 52 8.95 -5.17 6.26
N VAL A 53 8.16 -5.82 5.40
CA VAL A 53 6.87 -5.30 4.96
C VAL A 53 5.83 -5.37 6.07
N VAL A 54 5.74 -6.49 6.80
CA VAL A 54 4.79 -6.63 7.91
C VAL A 54 5.12 -5.65 9.03
N ALA A 55 6.39 -5.50 9.40
CA ALA A 55 6.82 -4.57 10.45
C ALA A 55 6.56 -3.10 10.10
N ALA A 56 6.65 -2.73 8.82
CA ALA A 56 6.37 -1.38 8.34
C ALA A 56 4.87 -1.08 8.18
N THR A 57 3.99 -2.09 8.31
CA THR A 57 2.56 -1.94 8.06
C THR A 57 1.80 -1.66 9.37
N ALA A 58 1.29 -0.44 9.52
CA ALA A 58 0.56 -0.02 10.72
C ALA A 58 -0.88 -0.56 10.83
N ARG A 59 -1.36 -1.31 9.84
CA ARG A 59 -2.72 -1.86 9.77
C ARG A 59 -2.65 -3.40 9.87
N PRO A 60 -3.75 -4.08 10.24
CA PRO A 60 -3.79 -5.54 10.19
C PRO A 60 -3.40 -6.07 8.80
N VAL A 61 -2.61 -7.14 8.79
CA VAL A 61 -2.15 -7.83 7.57
C VAL A 61 -2.89 -9.16 7.47
N LEU A 62 -3.44 -9.44 6.28
CA LEU A 62 -3.95 -10.76 5.91
C LEU A 62 -2.87 -11.45 5.07
N VAL A 63 -2.51 -12.67 5.45
CA VAL A 63 -1.51 -13.49 4.77
C VAL A 63 -2.19 -14.76 4.27
N ASP A 64 -1.96 -15.10 3.01
CA ASP A 64 -2.31 -16.38 2.40
C ASP A 64 -1.02 -17.21 2.28
N PHE A 65 -1.05 -18.49 2.67
CA PHE A 65 0.14 -19.36 2.78
C PHE A 65 0.13 -20.46 1.73
#